data_AF-A0A5N5SJT4-F1
#
_entry.id   AF-A0A5N5SJT4-F1
#
_cell.length_a   1.000
_cell.length_b   1.000
_cell.length_c   1.000
_cell.angle_alpha   90.00
_cell.angle_beta   90.00
_cell.angle_gamma   90.00
#
_symmetry.space_group_name_H-M   'P 1'
#
loop_
_entity.id
_entity.type
_entity.pdbx_description
1 polymer ?
#
loop_
_entity_poly.entity_id
_entity_poly.type
_entity_poly.pdbx_seq_one_letter_code
_entity_poly.pdbx_strand_id
1 'polypeptide(L)'
;MSKILGSYVLESSDNFDNFMKALGIGLVTRTMANKTSPTIIFTEKGGVYTMQTVSTFKSYDINFRLGEEFDELSSDGRKIVNAMELNARDLIRELNNF
;
A
#
# COMPACT_ATOMS: atom_id res chain seq x y z
N MET A 1 17.46 -9.70 -9.83
CA MET A 1 16.98 -8.41 -9.28
C MET A 1 15.46 -8.41 -9.36
N SER A 2 14.78 -8.16 -8.25
CA SER A 2 13.33 -8.05 -8.26
C SER A 2 12.94 -6.82 -9.08
N LYS A 3 11.93 -6.94 -9.94
CA LYS A 3 11.54 -5.87 -10.89
C LYS A 3 10.73 -4.75 -10.25
N ILE A 4 10.41 -4.87 -8.96
CA ILE A 4 9.55 -3.94 -8.22
C ILE A 4 10.33 -2.84 -7.50
N LEU A 5 11.67 -2.94 -7.41
CA LEU A 5 12.48 -1.93 -6.74
C LEU A 5 12.51 -0.64 -7.55
N GLY A 6 12.29 0.49 -6.87
CA GLY A 6 12.21 1.79 -7.52
C GLY A 6 11.36 2.79 -6.76
N SER A 7 11.20 3.96 -7.37
CA SER A 7 10.33 5.04 -6.89
C SER A 7 9.28 5.33 -7.95
N TYR A 8 8.01 5.35 -7.56
CA TYR A 8 6.85 5.43 -8.42
C TYR A 8 5.96 6.58 -7.95
N VAL A 9 5.72 7.56 -8.81
CA VAL A 9 4.84 8.70 -8.53
C VAL A 9 3.49 8.44 -9.19
N LEU A 10 2.40 8.71 -8.46
CA LEU A 10 1.05 8.58 -9.01
C LEU A 10 0.85 9.56 -10.18
N GLU A 11 0.66 9.01 -11.39
CA GLU A 11 0.35 9.79 -12.59
C GLU A 11 -1.17 9.97 -12.78
N SER A 12 -1.95 8.90 -12.61
CA SER A 12 -3.41 8.92 -12.74
C SER A 12 -4.06 7.98 -11.73
N SER A 13 -5.33 8.26 -11.40
CA SER A 13 -6.12 7.45 -10.46
C SER A 13 -7.58 7.42 -10.90
N ASP A 14 -8.07 6.22 -11.20
CA ASP A 14 -9.45 5.98 -11.62
C ASP A 14 -10.24 5.28 -10.52
N ASN A 15 -11.48 5.71 -10.29
CA ASN A 15 -12.45 5.09 -9.38
C ASN A 15 -12.07 5.05 -7.88
N PHE A 16 -11.03 5.78 -7.45
CA PHE A 16 -10.54 5.77 -6.06
C PHE A 16 -11.56 6.30 -5.04
N ASP A 17 -12.37 7.31 -5.39
CA ASP A 17 -13.45 7.80 -4.50
C ASP A 17 -14.50 6.71 -4.20
N ASN A 18 -14.93 5.97 -5.23
CA ASN A 18 -15.93 4.91 -5.06
C ASN A 18 -15.37 3.74 -4.26
N PHE A 19 -14.09 3.38 -4.46
CA PHE A 19 -13.41 2.39 -3.63
C PHE A 19 -13.45 2.80 -2.17
N MET A 20 -12.97 4.00 -1.83
CA MET A 20 -12.99 4.50 -0.46
C MET A 20 -14.41 4.62 0.10
N LYS A 21 -15.41 4.97 -0.72
CA LYS A 21 -16.83 5.01 -0.33
C LYS A 21 -17.35 3.63 0.04
N ALA A 22 -17.00 2.59 -0.72
CA ALA A 22 -17.38 1.21 -0.42
C ALA A 22 -16.77 0.73 0.90
N LEU A 23 -15.59 1.25 1.27
CA LEU A 23 -14.95 1.02 2.57
C LEU A 23 -15.54 1.85 3.73
N GLY A 24 -16.61 2.61 3.50
CA GLY A 24 -17.24 3.45 4.52
C GLY A 24 -16.46 4.71 4.89
N ILE A 25 -15.44 5.09 4.11
CA ILE A 25 -14.64 6.29 4.38
C ILE A 25 -15.47 7.56 4.10
N GLY A 26 -15.48 8.47 5.09
CA GLY A 26 -16.25 9.72 5.05
C GLY A 26 -15.80 10.69 3.95
N LEU A 27 -16.74 11.50 3.46
CA LEU A 27 -16.55 12.41 2.31
C LEU A 27 -15.35 13.36 2.45
N VAL A 28 -15.10 13.88 3.65
CA VAL A 28 -13.98 14.81 3.91
C VAL A 28 -12.63 14.13 3.65
N THR A 29 -12.43 12.94 4.23
CA THR A 29 -11.21 12.14 4.05
C THR A 29 -11.02 11.75 2.58
N ARG A 30 -12.09 11.33 1.90
CA ARG A 30 -12.01 10.98 0.47
C ARG A 30 -11.64 12.18 -0.39
N THR A 31 -12.20 13.36 -0.11
CA THR A 31 -11.90 14.58 -0.87
C THR A 31 -10.43 14.98 -0.73
N MET A 32 -9.85 14.84 0.47
CA MET A 32 -8.43 15.10 0.70
C MET A 32 -7.56 14.05 0.01
N ALA A 33 -7.90 12.77 0.13
CA ALA A 33 -7.14 11.68 -0.46
C ALA A 33 -7.10 11.74 -2.02
N ASN A 34 -8.19 12.11 -2.68
CA ASN A 34 -8.21 12.28 -4.15
C ASN A 34 -7.36 13.45 -4.66
N LYS A 35 -6.92 14.37 -3.79
CA LYS A 35 -6.07 15.51 -4.15
C LYS A 35 -4.58 15.24 -3.93
N THR A 36 -4.22 14.09 -3.36
CA THR A 36 -2.81 13.74 -3.15
C THR A 36 -2.25 13.02 -4.36
N SER A 37 -0.95 13.19 -4.59
CA SER A 37 -0.16 12.39 -5.52
C SER A 37 0.93 11.70 -4.70
N PRO A 38 0.66 10.50 -4.16
CA PRO A 38 1.62 9.77 -3.36
C PRO A 38 2.79 9.26 -4.21
N THR A 39 3.95 9.16 -3.58
CA THR A 39 5.13 8.45 -4.10
C THR A 39 5.28 7.13 -3.35
N ILE A 40 5.35 6.03 -4.08
CA ILE A 40 5.63 4.70 -3.53
C ILE A 40 7.07 4.34 -3.82
N ILE A 41 7.83 3.97 -2.79
CA ILE A 41 9.24 3.61 -2.89
C ILE A 41 9.41 2.18 -2.39
N PHE A 42 9.97 1.33 -3.24
CA PHE A 42 10.32 -0.04 -2.91
C PHE A 42 11.83 -0.18 -2.78
N THR A 43 12.28 -0.66 -1.63
CA THR A 43 13.68 -0.99 -1.36
C THR A 43 13.80 -2.42 -0.83
N GLU A 44 14.96 -3.04 -1.01
CA GLU A 44 15.26 -4.36 -0.45
C GLU A 44 16.65 -4.34 0.17
N LYS A 45 16.76 -4.89 1.39
CA LYS A 45 18.02 -5.06 2.09
C LYS A 45 18.02 -6.37 2.89
N GLY A 46 18.83 -7.33 2.45
CA GLY A 46 19.03 -8.59 3.19
C GLY A 46 17.79 -9.49 3.21
N GLY A 47 17.03 -9.51 2.12
CA GLY A 47 15.78 -10.26 1.95
C GLY A 47 14.57 -9.63 2.63
N VAL A 48 14.70 -8.43 3.20
CA VAL A 48 13.59 -7.64 3.74
C VAL A 48 13.26 -6.54 2.74
N TYR A 49 12.01 -6.49 2.32
CA TYR A 49 11.46 -5.45 1.47
C TYR A 49 10.83 -4.36 2.32
N THR A 50 11.00 -3.11 1.90
CA THR A 50 10.33 -1.96 2.47
C THR A 50 9.52 -1.27 1.38
N MET A 51 8.21 -1.18 1.58
CA MET A 51 7.30 -0.36 0.77
C MET A 51 6.95 0.89 1.56
N GLN A 52 7.49 2.02 1.12
CA GLN A 52 7.23 3.33 1.71
C GLN A 52 6.23 4.09 0.86
N THR A 53 5.12 4.50 1.45
CA THR A 53 4.13 5.38 0.81
C THR A 53 4.29 6.77 1.39
N VAL A 54 4.68 7.73 0.55
CA VAL A 54 4.88 9.14 0.94
C VAL A 54 3.77 9.98 0.32
N SER A 55 2.97 10.66 1.14
CA SER A 55 1.96 11.60 0.64
C SER A 55 1.83 12.81 1.56
N THR A 56 1.25 13.90 1.04
CA THR A 56 0.96 15.11 1.83
C THR A 56 -0.12 14.89 2.89
N PHE A 57 -0.87 13.78 2.83
CA PHE A 57 -1.92 13.45 3.79
C PHE A 57 -1.42 12.51 4.89
N LYS A 58 -0.88 11.36 4.50
CA LYS A 58 -0.36 10.34 5.41
C LYS A 58 0.77 9.58 4.74
N SER A 59 1.89 9.48 5.43
CA SER A 59 3.01 8.62 5.03
C SER A 59 3.09 7.42 5.96
N TYR A 60 3.39 6.25 5.42
CA TYR A 60 3.57 5.03 6.18
C TYR A 60 4.48 4.06 5.43
N ASP A 61 5.15 3.21 6.20
CA ASP A 61 6.08 2.22 5.69
C ASP A 61 5.63 0.83 6.11
N ILE A 62 5.77 -0.14 5.20
CA ILE A 62 5.54 -1.56 5.46
C ILE A 62 6.85 -2.30 5.21
N ASN A 63 7.31 -3.05 6.20
CA ASN A 63 8.45 -3.96 6.08
C ASN A 63 7.94 -5.39 6.01
N PHE A 64 8.37 -6.15 5.01
CA PHE A 64 7.89 -7.52 4.80
C PHE A 64 8.97 -8.41 4.20
N ARG A 65 8.82 -9.72 4.40
CA ARG A 65 9.53 -10.76 3.65
C ARG A 65 8.55 -11.42 2.70
N LEU A 66 9.02 -11.82 1.52
CA LEU A 66 8.16 -12.46 0.53
C LEU A 66 7.74 -13.85 1.01
N GLY A 67 6.45 -14.15 0.93
CA GLY A 67 5.86 -15.43 1.38
C GLY A 67 5.72 -15.58 2.90
N GLU A 68 5.98 -14.52 3.68
CA GLU A 68 5.78 -14.52 5.13
C GLU A 68 4.58 -13.63 5.49
N GLU A 69 3.74 -14.12 6.39
CA GLU A 69 2.64 -13.35 6.96
C GLU A 69 3.16 -12.32 7.97
N PHE A 70 2.53 -11.14 7.98
CA PHE A 70 2.81 -10.09 8.96
C PHE A 70 1.53 -9.38 9.39
N ASP A 71 1.53 -8.90 10.63
CA ASP A 71 0.45 -8.08 11.18
C ASP A 71 0.56 -6.65 10.67
N GLU A 72 -0.54 -6.12 10.14
CA GLU A 72 -0.68 -4.71 9.80
C GLU A 72 -1.86 -4.10 10.54
N LEU A 73 -1.65 -2.91 11.07
CA LEU A 73 -2.73 -2.06 11.53
C LEU A 73 -3.18 -1.18 10.37
N SER A 74 -4.35 -1.46 9.80
CA SER A 74 -4.89 -0.64 8.72
C SER A 74 -5.14 0.79 9.18
N SER A 75 -5.27 1.70 8.20
CA SER A 75 -5.52 3.11 8.47
C SER A 75 -6.82 3.38 9.24
N ASP A 76 -7.76 2.44 9.26
CA ASP A 76 -9.01 2.49 10.01
C ASP A 76 -8.97 1.74 11.36
N GLY A 77 -7.79 1.22 11.77
CA GLY A 77 -7.55 0.64 13.10
C GLY A 77 -7.81 -0.87 13.22
N ARG A 78 -8.06 -1.58 12.12
CA ARG A 78 -8.23 -3.04 12.12
C ARG A 78 -6.88 -3.73 12.07
N LYS A 79 -6.75 -4.84 12.80
CA LYS A 79 -5.59 -5.75 12.67
C LYS A 79 -5.87 -6.69 11.51
N ILE A 80 -5.03 -6.64 10.51
CA ILE A 80 -5.12 -7.45 9.29
C ILE A 80 -3.85 -8.28 9.21
N VAL A 81 -3.98 -9.56 8.87
CA VAL A 81 -2.84 -10.41 8.54
C VAL A 81 -2.63 -10.30 7.03
N ASN A 82 -1.42 -9.91 6.64
CA ASN A 82 -1.07 -9.69 5.24
C ASN A 82 0.06 -10.61 4.83
N ALA A 83 0.02 -11.06 3.58
CA ALA A 83 1.13 -11.75 2.93
C ALA A 83 1.47 -11.02 1.62
N MET A 84 2.76 -10.98 1.29
CA MET A 84 3.27 -10.38 0.06
C MET A 84 3.97 -11.44 -0.76
N GLU A 85 3.49 -11.68 -1.97
CA GLU A 85 4.05 -12.65 -2.90
C GLU A 85 4.50 -11.96 -4.19
N LEU A 86 5.73 -12.23 -4.62
CA LEU A 86 6.24 -11.71 -5.89
C LEU A 86 6.27 -12.83 -6.91
N ASN A 87 5.34 -12.77 -7.85
CA ASN A 87 5.37 -13.58 -9.06
C ASN A 87 6.28 -12.92 -10.11
N ALA A 88 6.46 -13.54 -11.27
CA ALA A 88 7.45 -13.14 -12.28
C ALA A 88 7.56 -11.62 -12.54
N ARG A 89 6.43 -10.89 -12.45
CA ARG A 89 6.38 -9.42 -12.56
C ARG A 89 5.47 -8.73 -11.54
N ASP A 90 4.61 -9.47 -10.86
CA ASP A 90 3.51 -8.90 -10.09
C ASP A 90 3.75 -9.13 -8.60
N LEU A 91 3.71 -8.05 -7.81
CA LEU A 91 3.65 -8.12 -6.35
C LEU A 91 2.17 -8.19 -5.96
N ILE A 92 1.77 -9.31 -5.37
CA ILE A 92 0.43 -9.56 -4.88
C ILE A 92 0.44 -9.36 -3.37
N ARG A 93 -0.49 -8.53 -2.90
CA ARG A 93 -0.77 -8.35 -1.48
C ARG A 93 -2.11 -8.99 -1.16
N GLU A 94 -2.09 -10.03 -0.34
CA GLU A 94 -3.30 -10.66 0.16
C GLU A 94 -3.68 -10.06 1.51
N LEU A 95 -4.92 -9.59 1.64
CA LEU A 95 -5.47 -9.02 2.87
C LEU A 95 -6.43 -10.02 3.49
N ASN A 96 -6.02 -10.68 4.57
CA ASN A 96 -6.88 -11.64 5.27
C ASN A 96 -7.69 -10.92 6.36
N ASN A 97 -8.99 -11.26 6.45
CA ASN A 97 -9.96 -10.69 7.40
C ASN A 97 -10.36 -9.22 7.15
N PHE A 98 -10.49 -8.81 5.87
CA PHE A 98 -10.89 -7.47 5.45
C PHE A 98 -12.40 -7.25 5.34
#